data_AF-A0A258B4G7-F1
#
_entry.id   AF-A0A258B4G7-F1
#
_cell.length_a   1.000
_cell.length_b   1.000
_cell.length_c   1.000
_cell.angle_alpha   90.00
_cell.angle_beta   90.00
_cell.angle_gamma   90.00
#
_symmetry.space_group_name_H-M   'P 1'
#
loop_
_entity.id
_entity.type
_entity.pdbx_description
1 polymer ?
#
loop_
_entity_poly.entity_id
_entity_poly.type
_entity_poly.pdbx_seq_one_letter_code
_entity_poly.pdbx_strand_id
1 'polypeptide(L)'
;MSQLESTSQELPATGMEKFIEDNSRKLVWLFIIAVVALCAFALVHHQNTRKAEEAAEAFTGAKTVEDCDLVISRYPGTTAAANALLLKADLLWDQNKKSSAVDALKEFTTKDAGNPLAVFALLGLGSKLDAMGESKEAQAVFERITNEFATSEAAPLAQVRLGDLLWAQGKADEAKKAYDDLALKFPDMPEFQTISQNRLGWIAATLPTKEVDPPPAPKVEPKPAAVVPGMPSLKLNAVNSGIGATIAPPGAPASAPAMVTTPAPAAGSPSPAPAPLVPSSPATPSPAPPAAAPAAPPPAAPAPVTPPATPAPAAPEPAAPKP
;
A
#
# COMPACT_ATOMS: atom_id res chain seq x y z
N MET A 1 65.87 -61.33 -27.18
CA MET A 1 66.08 -60.06 -26.45
C MET A 1 65.75 -58.93 -27.44
N SER A 2 64.51 -58.71 -27.85
CA SER A 2 63.41 -58.05 -27.10
C SER A 2 63.83 -56.72 -26.47
N GLN A 3 64.32 -55.79 -27.29
CA GLN A 3 64.24 -54.36 -26.99
C GLN A 3 62.94 -53.83 -27.58
N LEU A 4 61.87 -53.90 -26.80
CA LEU A 4 60.72 -53.02 -26.96
C LEU A 4 61.06 -51.74 -26.20
N GLU A 5 61.90 -50.88 -26.80
CA GLU A 5 61.97 -49.48 -26.40
C GLU A 5 60.60 -48.88 -26.69
N SER A 6 59.77 -48.90 -25.65
CA SER A 6 58.51 -48.19 -25.62
C SER A 6 58.86 -46.72 -25.66
N THR A 7 58.82 -46.14 -26.85
CA THR A 7 58.84 -44.71 -27.06
C THR A 7 57.60 -44.12 -26.39
N SER A 8 57.70 -43.85 -25.09
CA SER A 8 56.80 -42.95 -24.39
C SER A 8 57.03 -41.57 -24.98
N GLN A 9 56.33 -41.28 -26.07
CA GLN A 9 56.21 -39.96 -26.63
C GLN A 9 55.43 -39.11 -25.63
N GLU A 10 56.15 -38.40 -24.76
CA GLU A 10 55.56 -37.36 -23.93
C GLU A 10 54.89 -36.35 -24.87
N LEU A 11 53.55 -36.32 -24.87
CA LEU A 11 52.82 -35.28 -25.56
C LEU A 11 53.28 -33.93 -24.99
N PRO A 12 53.70 -32.96 -25.82
CA PRO A 12 54.10 -31.66 -25.32
C PRO A 12 52.88 -31.05 -24.63
N ALA A 13 53.08 -30.58 -23.39
CA ALA A 13 52.05 -29.92 -22.61
C ALA A 13 51.32 -28.91 -23.50
N THR A 14 50.03 -29.18 -23.73
CA THR A 14 49.13 -28.30 -24.46
C THR A 14 49.19 -26.91 -23.82
N GLY A 15 49.10 -25.83 -24.61
CA GLY A 15 49.30 -24.47 -24.08
C GLY A 15 48.45 -24.10 -22.86
N MET A 16 47.34 -24.82 -22.63
CA MET A 16 46.49 -24.72 -21.45
C MET A 16 47.14 -25.27 -20.17
N GLU A 17 47.87 -26.38 -20.25
CA GLU A 17 48.54 -27.00 -19.10
C GLU A 17 49.64 -26.09 -18.56
N LYS A 18 50.44 -25.51 -19.47
CA LYS A 18 51.49 -24.54 -19.10
C LYS A 18 50.91 -23.25 -18.49
N PHE A 19 49.78 -22.77 -19.00
CA PHE A 19 49.09 -21.61 -18.43
C PHE A 19 48.57 -21.87 -17.01
N ILE A 20 47.98 -23.04 -16.77
CA ILE A 20 47.50 -23.43 -15.44
C ILE A 20 48.68 -23.57 -14.47
N GLU A 21 49.80 -24.16 -14.90
CA GLU A 21 51.01 -24.31 -14.08
C GLU A 21 51.60 -22.93 -13.69
N ASP A 22 51.83 -22.05 -14.67
CA ASP A 22 52.40 -20.71 -14.48
C ASP A 22 51.51 -19.81 -13.62
N ASN A 23 50.19 -20.03 -13.65
CA ASN A 23 49.21 -19.19 -12.96
C ASN A 23 48.52 -19.90 -11.77
N SER A 24 48.93 -21.12 -11.43
CA SER A 24 48.33 -21.99 -10.41
C SER A 24 48.16 -21.28 -9.05
N ARG A 25 49.21 -20.62 -8.57
CA ARG A 25 49.18 -19.85 -7.31
C ARG A 25 48.15 -18.72 -7.34
N LYS A 26 48.00 -18.03 -8.47
CA LYS A 26 47.02 -16.94 -8.62
C LYS A 26 45.59 -17.48 -8.72
N LEU A 27 45.41 -18.63 -9.40
CA LEU A 27 44.12 -19.32 -9.47
C LEU A 27 43.67 -19.83 -8.10
N VAL A 28 44.58 -20.34 -7.27
CA VAL A 28 44.28 -20.72 -5.88
C VAL A 28 43.84 -19.50 -5.06
N TRP A 29 44.55 -18.37 -5.15
CA TRP A 29 44.14 -17.14 -4.47
C TRP A 29 42.79 -16.61 -4.97
N LEU A 30 42.54 -16.63 -6.28
CA LEU A 30 41.25 -16.25 -6.87
C LEU A 30 40.13 -17.17 -6.32
N PHE A 31 40.36 -18.48 -6.29
CA PHE A 31 39.40 -19.44 -5.76
C PHE A 31 39.10 -19.20 -4.28
N ILE A 32 40.12 -18.94 -3.45
CA ILE A 32 39.93 -18.61 -2.04
C ILE A 32 39.10 -17.33 -1.89
N ILE A 33 39.41 -16.27 -2.64
CA ILE A 33 38.64 -15.01 -2.63
C ILE A 33 37.18 -15.27 -3.05
N ALA A 34 36.96 -16.10 -4.08
CA ALA A 34 35.62 -16.45 -4.54
C ALA A 34 34.83 -17.22 -3.47
N VAL A 35 35.45 -18.17 -2.77
CA VAL A 35 34.81 -18.91 -1.67
C VAL A 35 34.49 -17.97 -0.50
N VAL A 36 35.41 -17.09 -0.11
CA VAL A 36 35.17 -16.09 0.95
C VAL A 36 34.03 -15.14 0.56
N ALA A 37 33.99 -14.68 -0.69
CA ALA A 37 32.91 -13.85 -1.21
C ALA A 37 31.55 -14.58 -1.17
N LEU A 38 31.50 -15.86 -1.54
CA LEU A 38 30.29 -16.68 -1.47
C LEU A 38 29.83 -16.90 -0.02
N CYS A 39 30.74 -17.19 0.90
CA CYS A 39 30.42 -17.32 2.32
C CYS A 39 29.90 -16.00 2.90
N ALA A 40 30.54 -14.88 2.58
CA ALA A 40 30.09 -13.55 3.00
C ALA A 40 28.69 -13.25 2.42
N PHE A 41 28.46 -13.53 1.14
CA PHE A 41 27.15 -13.37 0.51
C PHE A 41 26.08 -14.24 1.18
N ALA A 42 26.37 -15.50 1.48
CA ALA A 42 25.45 -16.41 2.15
C ALA A 42 25.09 -15.92 3.56
N LEU A 43 26.07 -15.42 4.33
CA LEU A 43 25.84 -14.85 5.66
C LEU A 43 25.01 -13.57 5.59
N VAL A 44 25.32 -12.66 4.66
CA VAL A 44 24.54 -11.43 4.45
C VAL A 44 23.11 -11.76 4.03
N HIS A 45 22.94 -12.65 3.07
CA HIS A 45 21.63 -13.09 2.61
C HIS A 45 20.83 -13.73 3.74
N HIS A 46 21.45 -14.62 4.54
CA HIS A 46 20.80 -15.27 5.67
C HIS A 46 20.42 -14.26 6.78
N GLN A 47 21.29 -13.31 7.10
CA GLN A 47 20.94 -12.24 8.03
C GLN A 47 19.80 -11.38 7.49
N ASN A 48 19.80 -11.07 6.19
CA ASN A 48 18.77 -10.26 5.56
C ASN A 48 17.41 -10.99 5.55
N THR A 49 17.38 -12.31 5.33
CA THR A 49 16.14 -13.09 5.42
C THR A 49 15.62 -13.18 6.85
N ARG A 50 16.49 -13.39 7.86
CA ARG A 50 16.10 -13.36 9.27
C ARG A 50 15.53 -12.00 9.69
N LYS A 51 16.22 -10.91 9.33
CA LYS A 51 15.74 -9.54 9.55
C LYS A 51 14.39 -9.29 8.87
N ALA A 52 14.20 -9.79 7.64
CA ALA A 52 12.94 -9.64 6.92
C ALA A 52 11.78 -10.40 7.59
N GLU A 53 12.03 -11.61 8.12
CA GLU A 53 11.02 -12.39 8.85
C GLU A 53 10.61 -11.68 10.15
N GLU A 54 11.57 -11.24 10.97
CA GLU A 54 11.31 -10.50 12.21
C GLU A 54 10.59 -9.18 11.93
N ALA A 55 10.99 -8.47 10.87
CA ALA A 55 10.34 -7.23 10.46
C ALA A 55 8.88 -7.46 10.03
N ALA A 56 8.62 -8.55 9.30
CA ALA A 56 7.27 -8.92 8.89
C ALA A 56 6.39 -9.24 10.10
N GLU A 57 6.90 -10.00 11.07
CA GLU A 57 6.21 -10.26 12.33
C GLU A 57 5.91 -8.95 13.08
N ALA A 58 6.91 -8.08 13.24
CA ALA A 58 6.71 -6.79 13.89
C ALA A 58 5.66 -5.92 13.17
N PHE A 59 5.65 -5.93 11.83
CA PHE A 59 4.67 -5.20 11.03
C PHE A 59 3.25 -5.76 11.17
N THR A 60 3.08 -7.08 11.33
CA THR A 60 1.73 -7.68 11.45
C THR A 60 0.93 -7.13 12.65
N GLY A 61 1.62 -6.69 13.71
CA GLY A 61 1.01 -6.08 14.88
C GLY A 61 0.80 -4.56 14.79
N ALA A 62 1.38 -3.90 13.78
CA ALA A 62 1.41 -2.44 13.70
C ALA A 62 0.03 -1.85 13.39
N LYS A 63 -0.44 -0.94 14.24
CA LYS A 63 -1.75 -0.26 14.08
C LYS A 63 -1.68 1.23 14.31
N THR A 64 -0.59 1.71 14.90
CA THR A 64 -0.37 3.12 15.22
C THR A 64 0.83 3.66 14.47
N VAL A 65 0.95 4.99 14.42
CA VAL A 65 2.10 5.65 13.79
C VAL A 65 3.39 5.27 14.51
N GLU A 66 3.31 5.14 15.84
CA GLU A 66 4.40 4.75 16.73
C GLU A 66 4.87 3.31 16.46
N ASP A 67 3.94 2.37 16.24
CA ASP A 67 4.29 1.00 15.87
C ASP A 67 5.02 0.97 14.52
N CYS A 68 4.51 1.71 13.53
CA CYS A 68 5.14 1.82 12.23
C CYS A 68 6.57 2.40 12.34
N ASP A 69 6.75 3.46 13.14
CA ASP A 69 8.06 4.07 13.38
C ASP A 69 9.03 3.11 14.06
N LEU A 70 8.54 2.24 14.95
CA LEU A 70 9.35 1.18 15.55
C LEU A 70 9.83 0.17 14.48
N VAL A 71 8.95 -0.25 13.58
CA VAL A 71 9.33 -1.18 12.48
C VAL A 71 10.33 -0.51 11.54
N ILE A 72 10.07 0.72 11.11
CA ILE A 72 10.92 1.46 10.18
C ILE A 72 12.33 1.67 10.76
N SER A 73 12.42 2.05 12.04
CA SER A 73 13.70 2.30 12.70
C SER A 73 14.49 1.03 13.01
N ARG A 74 13.82 -0.07 13.38
CA ARG A 74 14.49 -1.35 13.70
C ARG A 74 14.89 -2.17 12.48
N TYR A 75 14.11 -2.06 11.40
CA TYR A 75 14.27 -2.92 10.22
C TYR A 75 14.38 -2.12 8.90
N PRO A 76 15.27 -1.12 8.81
CA PRO A 76 15.38 -0.29 7.61
C PRO A 76 15.75 -1.13 6.37
N GLY A 77 15.19 -0.76 5.22
CA GLY A 77 15.43 -1.45 3.94
C GLY A 77 14.66 -2.77 3.74
N THR A 78 13.91 -3.24 4.74
CA THR A 78 13.03 -4.42 4.58
C THR A 78 11.72 -4.03 3.89
N THR A 79 11.08 -5.00 3.22
CA THR A 79 9.73 -4.81 2.65
C THR A 79 8.70 -4.46 3.73
N ALA A 80 8.84 -5.03 4.93
CA ALA A 80 7.96 -4.73 6.05
C ALA A 80 8.10 -3.28 6.53
N ALA A 81 9.32 -2.73 6.59
CA ALA A 81 9.53 -1.32 6.90
C ALA A 81 8.93 -0.39 5.83
N ALA A 82 9.04 -0.75 4.54
CA ALA A 82 8.38 0.00 3.47
C ALA A 82 6.85 -0.04 3.59
N ASN A 83 6.26 -1.20 3.88
CA ASN A 83 4.82 -1.32 4.17
C ASN A 83 4.41 -0.53 5.42
N ALA A 84 5.23 -0.53 6.47
CA ALA A 84 5.03 0.28 7.67
C ALA A 84 5.01 1.78 7.36
N LEU A 85 5.84 2.23 6.41
CA LEU A 85 5.89 3.62 5.98
C LEU A 85 4.64 4.02 5.19
N LEU A 86 4.15 3.15 4.31
CA LEU A 86 2.84 3.33 3.65
C LEU A 86 1.71 3.42 4.67
N LEU A 87 1.64 2.45 5.59
CA LEU A 87 0.64 2.44 6.66
C LEU A 87 0.73 3.69 7.53
N LYS A 88 1.95 4.13 7.89
CA LYS A 88 2.16 5.38 8.63
C LYS A 88 1.56 6.57 7.89
N ALA A 89 1.78 6.69 6.58
CA ALA A 89 1.23 7.77 5.79
C ALA A 89 -0.31 7.73 5.75
N ASP A 90 -0.91 6.55 5.70
CA ASP A 90 -2.36 6.39 5.79
C ASP A 90 -2.91 6.76 7.17
N LEU A 91 -2.29 6.27 8.24
CA LEU A 91 -2.67 6.62 9.62
C LEU A 91 -2.54 8.11 9.90
N LEU A 92 -1.48 8.77 9.41
CA LEU A 92 -1.33 10.22 9.52
C LEU A 92 -2.43 10.97 8.76
N TRP A 93 -2.80 10.47 7.58
CA TRP A 93 -3.88 11.04 6.78
C TRP A 93 -5.22 10.95 7.51
N ASP A 94 -5.53 9.78 8.09
CA ASP A 94 -6.76 9.54 8.84
C ASP A 94 -6.84 10.35 10.14
N GLN A 95 -5.68 10.65 10.74
CA GLN A 95 -5.55 11.59 11.87
C GLN A 95 -5.68 13.07 11.45
N ASN A 96 -6.07 13.35 10.21
CA ASN A 96 -6.15 14.68 9.61
C ASN A 96 -4.80 15.42 9.52
N LYS A 97 -3.68 14.72 9.70
CA LYS A 97 -2.30 15.24 9.54
C LYS A 97 -1.84 15.08 8.08
N LYS A 98 -2.60 15.66 7.14
CA LYS A 98 -2.42 15.46 5.69
C LYS A 98 -1.03 15.85 5.18
N SER A 99 -0.48 16.99 5.65
CA SER A 99 0.89 17.41 5.28
C SER A 99 1.92 16.37 5.69
N SER A 100 1.87 15.90 6.95
CA SER A 100 2.81 14.92 7.46
C SER A 100 2.74 13.58 6.71
N ALA A 101 1.55 13.18 6.26
CA ALA A 101 1.39 12.00 5.41
C ALA A 101 2.11 12.15 4.06
N VAL A 102 1.94 13.31 3.41
CA VAL A 102 2.60 13.64 2.14
C VAL A 102 4.13 13.71 2.34
N ASP A 103 4.60 14.35 3.40
CA ASP A 103 6.01 14.48 3.72
C ASP A 103 6.67 13.11 3.94
N ALA A 104 6.01 12.21 4.67
CA ALA A 104 6.49 10.85 4.88
C ALA A 104 6.66 10.07 3.57
N LEU A 105 5.69 10.18 2.65
CA LEU A 105 5.77 9.52 1.34
C LEU A 105 6.83 10.15 0.43
N LYS A 106 6.94 11.49 0.43
CA LYS A 106 8.00 12.22 -0.30
C LYS A 106 9.39 11.78 0.18
N GLU A 107 9.57 11.67 1.49
CA GLU A 107 10.83 11.20 2.08
C GLU A 107 11.17 9.78 1.64
N PHE A 108 10.22 8.85 1.75
CA PHE A 108 10.43 7.45 1.35
C PHE A 108 10.75 7.31 -0.14
N THR A 109 10.00 7.98 -1.00
CA THR A 109 10.22 7.94 -2.45
C THR A 109 11.54 8.60 -2.89
N THR A 110 12.14 9.43 -2.03
CA THR A 110 13.45 10.05 -2.26
C THR A 110 14.60 9.21 -1.71
N LYS A 111 14.46 8.69 -0.49
CA LYS A 111 15.52 7.93 0.19
C LYS A 111 15.62 6.48 -0.27
N ASP A 112 14.49 5.85 -0.55
CA ASP A 112 14.38 4.41 -0.85
C ASP A 112 13.81 4.17 -2.26
N ALA A 113 14.21 4.98 -3.24
CA ALA A 113 13.71 4.91 -4.62
C ALA A 113 13.94 3.54 -5.30
N GLY A 114 14.90 2.75 -4.84
CA GLY A 114 15.16 1.39 -5.32
C GLY A 114 14.29 0.31 -4.68
N ASN A 115 13.48 0.65 -3.68
CA ASN A 115 12.58 -0.29 -3.04
C ASN A 115 11.43 -0.66 -4.00
N PRO A 116 11.06 -1.94 -4.17
CA PRO A 116 9.95 -2.34 -5.02
C PRO A 116 8.62 -1.65 -4.68
N LEU A 117 8.43 -1.26 -3.41
CA LEU A 117 7.24 -0.56 -2.95
C LEU A 117 7.27 0.96 -3.18
N ALA A 118 8.40 1.53 -3.64
CA ALA A 118 8.52 2.97 -3.89
C ALA A 118 7.48 3.46 -4.92
N VAL A 119 7.15 2.63 -5.92
CA VAL A 119 6.13 2.99 -6.92
C VAL A 119 4.72 3.08 -6.33
N PHE A 120 4.38 2.21 -5.37
CA PHE A 120 3.10 2.30 -4.66
C PHE A 120 3.06 3.51 -3.72
N ALA A 121 4.19 3.87 -3.12
CA ALA A 121 4.30 5.11 -2.36
C ALA A 121 4.16 6.36 -3.25
N LEU A 122 4.72 6.36 -4.46
CA LEU A 122 4.49 7.43 -5.44
C LEU A 122 3.01 7.51 -5.81
N LEU A 123 2.35 6.37 -6.04
CA LEU A 123 0.92 6.35 -6.34
C LEU A 123 0.07 6.93 -5.20
N GLY A 124 0.38 6.54 -3.95
CA GLY A 124 -0.23 7.09 -2.75
C GLY A 124 0.05 8.59 -2.59
N LEU A 125 1.28 9.02 -2.88
CA LEU A 125 1.68 10.43 -2.83
C LEU A 125 0.88 11.27 -3.82
N GLY A 126 0.82 10.85 -5.09
CA GLY A 126 0.04 11.54 -6.12
C GLY A 126 -1.44 11.63 -5.74
N SER A 127 -2.01 10.54 -5.24
CA SER A 127 -3.42 10.50 -4.82
C SER A 127 -3.71 11.44 -3.64
N LYS A 128 -2.81 11.51 -2.66
CA LYS A 128 -2.93 12.41 -1.51
C LYS A 128 -2.72 13.88 -1.89
N LEU A 129 -1.79 14.18 -2.80
CA LEU A 129 -1.59 15.52 -3.34
C LEU A 129 -2.84 16.00 -4.10
N ASP A 130 -3.43 15.13 -4.94
CA ASP A 130 -4.65 15.45 -5.68
C ASP A 130 -5.82 15.73 -4.72
N ALA A 131 -5.98 14.91 -3.67
CA ALA A 131 -6.98 15.12 -2.63
C ALA A 131 -6.75 16.39 -1.79
N MET A 132 -5.55 16.96 -1.80
CA MET A 132 -5.25 18.27 -1.20
C MET A 132 -5.48 19.44 -2.16
N GLY A 133 -5.84 19.18 -3.43
CA GLY A 133 -5.97 20.19 -4.47
C GLY A 133 -4.64 20.60 -5.12
N GLU A 134 -3.54 19.93 -4.76
CA GLU A 134 -2.21 20.18 -5.33
C GLU A 134 -2.05 19.47 -6.67
N SER A 135 -2.98 19.72 -7.60
CA SER A 135 -3.11 18.94 -8.85
C SER A 135 -1.87 19.00 -9.73
N LYS A 136 -1.08 20.09 -9.68
CA LYS A 136 0.19 20.18 -10.44
C LYS A 136 1.26 19.23 -9.92
N GLU A 137 1.41 19.14 -8.59
CA GLU A 137 2.35 18.20 -7.98
C GLU A 137 1.89 16.76 -8.19
N ALA A 138 0.59 16.50 -8.02
CA ALA A 138 0.00 15.19 -8.28
C ALA A 138 0.23 14.73 -9.73
N GLN A 139 0.03 15.63 -10.70
CA GLN A 139 0.30 15.36 -12.12
C GLN A 139 1.75 14.92 -12.33
N ALA A 140 2.72 15.67 -11.80
CA ALA A 140 4.14 15.36 -11.96
C ALA A 140 4.49 13.99 -11.34
N VAL A 141 3.87 13.63 -10.21
CA VAL A 141 4.07 12.32 -9.58
C VAL A 141 3.48 11.19 -10.43
N PHE A 142 2.27 11.34 -10.97
CA PHE A 142 1.68 10.31 -11.83
C PHE A 142 2.44 10.17 -13.16
N GLU A 143 2.86 11.28 -13.77
CA GLU A 143 3.71 11.27 -14.97
C GLU A 143 5.01 10.50 -14.71
N ARG A 144 5.65 10.75 -13.55
CA ARG A 144 6.85 10.01 -13.14
C ARG A 144 6.60 8.50 -13.10
N ILE A 145 5.48 8.06 -12.53
CA ILE A 145 5.14 6.62 -12.50
C ILE A 145 4.96 6.08 -13.92
N THR A 146 4.22 6.78 -14.78
CA THR A 146 3.96 6.33 -16.16
C THR A 146 5.21 6.30 -17.04
N ASN A 147 6.22 7.11 -16.73
CA ASN A 147 7.46 7.20 -17.50
C ASN A 147 8.58 6.30 -16.96
N GLU A 148 8.81 6.32 -15.64
CA GLU A 148 9.92 5.59 -15.00
C GLU A 148 9.52 4.16 -14.60
N PHE A 149 8.24 3.93 -14.31
CA PHE A 149 7.74 2.66 -13.76
C PHE A 149 6.65 2.04 -14.65
N ALA A 150 6.72 2.22 -15.97
CA ALA A 150 5.69 1.84 -16.94
C ALA A 150 5.28 0.35 -16.90
N THR A 151 6.17 -0.55 -16.45
CA THR A 151 5.91 -1.99 -16.34
C THR A 151 5.43 -2.43 -14.96
N SER A 152 5.33 -1.51 -14.00
CA SER A 152 4.87 -1.82 -12.65
C SER A 152 3.35 -2.00 -12.60
N GLU A 153 2.87 -2.75 -11.61
CA GLU A 153 1.42 -2.93 -11.37
C GLU A 153 0.70 -1.63 -10.98
N ALA A 154 1.45 -0.61 -10.55
CA ALA A 154 0.91 0.71 -10.23
C ALA A 154 0.73 1.61 -11.47
N ALA A 155 1.40 1.31 -12.58
CA ALA A 155 1.42 2.14 -13.78
C ALA A 155 0.03 2.36 -14.43
N PRO A 156 -0.82 1.32 -14.61
CA PRO A 156 -2.12 1.53 -15.23
C PRO A 156 -3.00 2.45 -14.37
N LEU A 157 -2.99 2.27 -13.04
CA LEU A 157 -3.76 3.12 -12.14
C LEU A 157 -3.23 4.56 -12.12
N ALA A 158 -1.92 4.76 -12.12
CA ALA A 158 -1.33 6.10 -12.25
C ALA A 158 -1.73 6.78 -13.56
N GLN A 159 -1.80 6.02 -14.65
CA GLN A 159 -2.21 6.54 -15.96
C GLN A 159 -3.70 6.92 -16.00
N VAL A 160 -4.58 6.15 -15.36
CA VAL A 160 -5.98 6.55 -15.14
C VAL A 160 -6.05 7.88 -14.39
N ARG A 161 -5.32 7.99 -13.26
CA ARG A 161 -5.32 9.20 -12.43
C ARG A 161 -4.77 10.42 -13.16
N LEU A 162 -3.73 10.24 -13.98
CA LEU A 162 -3.21 11.30 -14.85
C LEU A 162 -4.28 11.77 -15.85
N GLY A 163 -4.99 10.85 -16.50
CA GLY A 163 -6.11 11.18 -17.39
C GLY A 163 -7.25 11.90 -16.68
N ASP A 164 -7.64 11.44 -15.47
CA ASP A 164 -8.70 12.05 -14.66
C ASP A 164 -8.33 13.50 -14.32
N LEU A 165 -7.08 13.72 -13.92
CA LEU A 165 -6.56 15.01 -13.52
C LEU A 165 -6.43 15.98 -14.71
N LEU A 166 -5.99 15.51 -15.87
CA LEU A 166 -5.97 16.30 -17.12
C LEU A 166 -7.39 16.71 -17.54
N TRP A 167 -8.35 15.80 -17.40
CA TRP A 167 -9.73 16.09 -17.75
C TRP A 167 -10.36 17.12 -16.80
N ALA A 168 -10.10 17.00 -15.50
CA ALA A 168 -10.51 17.99 -14.50
C ALA A 168 -9.92 19.39 -14.76
N GLN A 169 -8.71 19.46 -15.36
CA GLN A 169 -8.10 20.72 -15.82
C GLN A 169 -8.71 21.27 -17.13
N GLY A 170 -9.68 20.59 -17.73
CA GLY A 170 -10.28 20.98 -19.02
C GLY A 170 -9.47 20.56 -20.23
N LYS A 171 -8.39 19.78 -20.06
CA LYS A 171 -7.54 19.28 -21.15
C LYS A 171 -8.08 17.96 -21.69
N ALA A 172 -9.28 18.01 -22.27
CA ALA A 172 -9.99 16.83 -22.74
C ALA A 172 -9.21 16.00 -23.77
N ASP A 173 -8.49 16.65 -24.69
CA ASP A 173 -7.68 15.96 -25.71
C ASP A 173 -6.49 15.20 -25.10
N GLU A 174 -5.82 15.80 -24.11
CA GLU A 174 -4.71 15.15 -23.40
C GLU A 174 -5.21 13.99 -22.55
N ALA A 175 -6.36 14.16 -21.88
CA ALA A 175 -7.01 13.09 -21.12
C ALA A 175 -7.43 11.92 -22.03
N LYS A 176 -8.03 12.22 -23.18
CA LYS A 176 -8.38 11.21 -24.20
C LYS A 176 -7.15 10.38 -24.58
N LYS A 177 -6.04 11.04 -24.88
CA LYS A 177 -4.78 10.37 -25.20
C LYS A 177 -4.30 9.47 -24.05
N ALA A 178 -4.38 9.92 -22.80
CA ALA A 178 -3.99 9.12 -21.65
C ALA A 178 -4.83 7.83 -21.51
N TYR A 179 -6.15 7.89 -21.77
CA TYR A 179 -7.02 6.71 -21.74
C TYR A 179 -6.85 5.79 -22.95
N ASP A 180 -6.65 6.35 -24.15
CA ASP A 180 -6.34 5.56 -25.35
C ASP A 180 -5.02 4.81 -25.16
N ASP A 181 -3.97 5.48 -24.66
CA ASP A 181 -2.70 4.86 -24.30
C ASP A 181 -2.85 3.76 -23.24
N LEU A 182 -3.79 3.91 -22.29
CA LEU A 182 -4.01 2.94 -21.21
C LEU A 182 -4.52 1.63 -21.79
N ALA A 183 -5.48 1.73 -22.72
CA ALA A 183 -6.03 0.58 -23.42
C ALA A 183 -4.97 -0.14 -24.27
N LEU A 184 -4.04 0.61 -24.86
CA LEU A 184 -2.96 0.06 -25.71
C LEU A 184 -1.82 -0.57 -24.89
N LYS A 185 -1.42 0.06 -23.78
CA LYS A 185 -0.30 -0.39 -22.95
C LYS A 185 -0.65 -1.56 -22.04
N PHE A 186 -1.93 -1.68 -21.64
CA PHE A 186 -2.40 -2.71 -20.71
C PHE A 186 -3.58 -3.51 -21.29
N PRO A 187 -3.40 -4.20 -22.43
CA PRO A 187 -4.48 -4.96 -23.09
C PRO A 187 -5.03 -6.11 -22.24
N ASP A 188 -4.18 -6.73 -21.41
CA ASP A 188 -4.51 -7.93 -20.65
C ASP A 188 -5.20 -7.65 -19.29
N MET A 189 -5.47 -6.38 -18.98
CA MET A 189 -6.14 -5.97 -17.74
C MET A 189 -7.56 -5.45 -18.02
N PRO A 190 -8.59 -6.32 -17.97
CA PRO A 190 -9.94 -5.99 -18.43
C PRO A 190 -10.63 -4.87 -17.61
N GLU A 191 -10.25 -4.66 -16.35
CA GLU A 191 -10.83 -3.57 -15.56
C GLU A 191 -10.35 -2.21 -16.09
N PHE A 192 -9.07 -2.05 -16.41
CA PHE A 192 -8.54 -0.82 -17.01
C PHE A 192 -9.07 -0.55 -18.42
N GLN A 193 -9.36 -1.60 -19.20
CA GLN A 193 -10.05 -1.45 -20.50
C GLN A 193 -11.44 -0.83 -20.31
N THR A 194 -12.20 -1.35 -19.35
CA THR A 194 -13.54 -0.85 -19.03
C THR A 194 -13.47 0.59 -18.53
N ILE A 195 -12.50 0.91 -17.67
CA ILE A 195 -12.27 2.28 -17.17
C ILE A 195 -11.96 3.22 -18.34
N SER A 196 -11.03 2.85 -19.23
CA SER A 196 -10.67 3.65 -20.40
C SER A 196 -11.91 3.97 -21.26
N GLN A 197 -12.67 2.94 -21.64
CA GLN A 197 -13.87 3.11 -22.47
C GLN A 197 -14.93 4.01 -21.81
N ASN A 198 -15.17 3.81 -20.50
CA ASN A 198 -16.12 4.64 -19.75
C ASN A 198 -15.69 6.11 -19.73
N ARG A 199 -14.42 6.38 -19.44
CA ARG A 199 -13.86 7.75 -19.41
C ARG A 199 -13.89 8.42 -20.78
N LEU A 200 -13.53 7.69 -21.83
CA LEU A 200 -13.62 8.18 -23.21
C LEU A 200 -15.07 8.51 -23.61
N GLY A 201 -16.02 7.68 -23.20
CA GLY A 201 -17.46 7.94 -23.40
C GLY A 201 -17.92 9.21 -22.69
N TRP A 202 -17.45 9.45 -21.46
CA TRP A 202 -17.78 10.66 -20.72
C TRP A 202 -17.19 11.93 -21.33
N ILE A 203 -15.95 11.87 -21.82
CA ILE A 203 -15.32 12.96 -22.57
C ILE A 203 -16.13 13.26 -23.85
N ALA A 204 -16.50 12.22 -24.61
CA ALA A 204 -17.28 12.38 -25.85
C ALA A 204 -18.69 12.95 -25.60
N ALA A 205 -19.29 12.63 -24.45
CA ALA A 205 -20.57 13.17 -24.01
C ALA A 205 -20.47 14.59 -23.43
N THR A 206 -19.27 15.19 -23.37
CA THR A 206 -19.02 16.52 -22.79
C THR A 206 -19.57 16.65 -21.36
N LEU A 207 -19.47 15.58 -20.55
CA LEU A 207 -19.98 15.63 -19.18
C LEU A 207 -19.20 16.67 -18.35
N PRO A 208 -19.89 17.47 -17.51
CA PRO A 208 -19.23 18.43 -16.65
C PRO A 208 -18.30 17.72 -15.67
N THR A 209 -17.04 18.14 -15.65
CA THR A 209 -15.99 17.62 -14.76
C THR A 209 -16.04 18.23 -13.36
N LYS A 210 -16.96 19.17 -13.13
CA LYS A 210 -17.17 19.85 -11.85
C LYS A 210 -18.54 19.46 -11.32
N GLU A 211 -18.57 18.86 -10.14
CA GLU A 211 -19.81 18.53 -9.42
C GLU A 211 -20.64 19.81 -9.26
N VAL A 212 -21.93 19.74 -9.62
CA VAL A 212 -22.89 20.84 -9.42
C VAL A 212 -22.98 21.08 -7.91
N ASP A 213 -22.78 22.32 -7.46
CA ASP A 213 -22.94 22.71 -6.06
C ASP A 213 -24.20 22.05 -5.46
N PRO A 214 -24.11 21.37 -4.31
CA PRO A 214 -25.27 20.75 -3.70
C PRO A 214 -26.36 21.83 -3.54
N PRO A 215 -27.63 21.53 -3.88
CA PRO A 215 -28.70 22.52 -3.73
C PRO A 215 -28.66 23.07 -2.30
N PRO A 216 -28.75 24.40 -2.13
CA PRO A 216 -28.60 25.02 -0.83
C PRO A 216 -29.53 24.33 0.16
N ALA A 217 -28.95 23.88 1.29
CA ALA A 217 -29.69 23.17 2.33
C ALA A 217 -31.01 23.92 2.62
N PRO A 218 -32.16 23.23 2.67
CA PRO A 218 -33.42 23.87 2.99
C PRO A 218 -33.25 24.67 4.28
N LYS A 219 -33.55 25.98 4.24
CA LYS A 219 -33.50 26.83 5.43
C LYS A 219 -34.41 26.20 6.48
N VAL A 220 -33.83 25.76 7.59
CA VAL A 220 -34.60 25.29 8.76
C VAL A 220 -35.32 26.51 9.33
N GLU A 221 -36.62 26.63 9.05
CA GLU A 221 -37.47 27.60 9.73
C GLU A 221 -37.51 27.27 11.23
N PRO A 222 -37.26 28.24 12.12
CA PRO A 222 -37.32 28.00 13.55
C PRO A 222 -38.77 27.79 13.97
N LYS A 223 -39.05 26.62 14.56
CA LYS A 223 -40.35 26.29 15.16
C LYS A 223 -40.70 27.30 16.27
N PRO A 224 -41.86 27.99 16.23
CA PRO A 224 -42.29 28.81 17.35
C PRO A 224 -42.72 27.92 18.52
N ALA A 225 -42.05 28.08 19.66
CA ALA A 225 -42.55 27.62 20.95
C ALA A 225 -43.74 28.49 21.39
N ALA A 226 -44.69 27.84 22.07
CA ALA A 226 -46.03 28.33 22.37
C ALA A 226 -46.11 29.43 23.45
N VAL A 227 -47.37 29.68 23.87
CA VAL A 227 -47.89 30.42 25.05
C VAL A 227 -48.23 31.89 24.69
N VAL A 228 -49.41 32.49 24.96
CA VAL A 228 -50.34 32.46 26.13
C VAL A 228 -51.76 33.04 25.74
N PRO A 229 -52.74 33.32 26.63
CA PRO A 229 -54.08 32.72 26.65
C PRO A 229 -55.27 33.72 26.52
N GLY A 230 -56.51 33.22 26.34
CA GLY A 230 -57.71 34.07 26.37
C GLY A 230 -58.99 33.37 25.89
N MET A 231 -59.67 32.68 26.82
CA MET A 231 -60.96 31.95 26.78
C MET A 231 -62.18 32.68 26.13
N PRO A 232 -63.41 32.09 26.02
CA PRO A 232 -63.92 30.77 26.50
C PRO A 232 -64.72 29.93 25.47
N SER A 233 -64.55 28.60 25.38
CA SER A 233 -65.29 27.50 26.05
C SER A 233 -66.69 27.15 25.53
N LEU A 234 -66.88 25.90 25.06
CA LEU A 234 -68.08 25.10 25.33
C LEU A 234 -67.76 23.59 25.23
N LYS A 235 -68.33 22.85 26.20
CA LYS A 235 -67.92 21.55 26.74
C LYS A 235 -68.65 20.38 26.04
N LEU A 236 -68.10 19.16 26.10
CA LEU A 236 -68.69 18.08 26.91
C LEU A 236 -67.75 16.87 27.08
N ASN A 237 -67.91 16.24 28.24
CA ASN A 237 -67.05 15.22 28.85
C ASN A 237 -67.15 13.82 28.22
N ALA A 238 -66.05 13.10 28.46
CA ALA A 238 -65.79 11.68 28.26
C ALA A 238 -66.82 10.71 28.86
N VAL A 239 -66.80 9.45 28.39
CA VAL A 239 -66.63 8.25 29.27
C VAL A 239 -66.55 6.93 28.45
N ASN A 240 -65.61 6.07 28.88
CA ASN A 240 -65.48 4.60 28.79
C ASN A 240 -65.76 3.85 27.48
N SER A 241 -64.82 3.03 26.99
CA SER A 241 -64.43 1.70 27.51
C SER A 241 -65.60 0.70 27.51
N GLY A 242 -65.53 -0.30 26.63
CA GLY A 242 -66.25 -1.54 26.87
C GLY A 242 -66.49 -2.43 25.65
N ILE A 243 -65.67 -3.49 25.54
CA ILE A 243 -66.02 -4.90 25.29
C ILE A 243 -67.05 -5.24 24.19
N GLY A 244 -66.69 -6.15 23.29
CA GLY A 244 -67.68 -6.98 22.59
C GLY A 244 -67.14 -7.71 21.37
N ALA A 245 -67.10 -9.04 21.46
CA ALA A 245 -66.55 -9.94 20.46
C ALA A 245 -67.60 -10.39 19.40
N THR A 246 -67.08 -10.79 18.24
CA THR A 246 -67.51 -11.90 17.36
C THR A 246 -68.86 -11.82 16.59
N ILE A 247 -68.77 -12.11 15.27
CA ILE A 247 -69.44 -13.19 14.49
C ILE A 247 -69.75 -12.70 13.05
N ALA A 248 -69.37 -13.54 12.09
CA ALA A 248 -69.40 -13.35 10.64
C ALA A 248 -70.74 -13.87 9.99
N PRO A 249 -70.78 -14.23 8.68
CA PRO A 249 -71.44 -13.57 7.54
C PRO A 249 -72.65 -14.41 7.03
N PRO A 250 -73.21 -14.29 5.78
CA PRO A 250 -72.57 -14.80 4.54
C PRO A 250 -73.02 -14.14 3.20
N GLY A 251 -72.37 -14.51 2.08
CA GLY A 251 -72.93 -14.30 0.73
C GLY A 251 -71.93 -14.28 -0.43
N ALA A 252 -71.49 -15.45 -0.90
CA ALA A 252 -70.89 -15.71 -2.22
C ALA A 252 -71.99 -16.32 -3.15
N PRO A 253 -71.80 -16.70 -4.45
CA PRO A 253 -70.52 -16.98 -5.14
C PRO A 253 -70.43 -16.72 -6.69
N ALA A 254 -69.24 -17.09 -7.21
CA ALA A 254 -68.94 -17.74 -8.51
C ALA A 254 -68.85 -16.93 -9.83
N SER A 255 -67.67 -16.98 -10.48
CA SER A 255 -67.40 -17.77 -11.72
C SER A 255 -66.17 -17.27 -12.51
N ALA A 256 -65.35 -18.19 -13.03
CA ALA A 256 -64.35 -17.97 -14.09
C ALA A 256 -64.93 -18.43 -15.46
N PRO A 257 -64.42 -18.07 -16.67
CA PRO A 257 -63.15 -18.65 -17.22
C PRO A 257 -62.32 -17.83 -18.28
N ALA A 258 -61.05 -18.26 -18.46
CA ALA A 258 -60.16 -18.41 -19.64
C ALA A 258 -59.94 -17.38 -20.82
N MET A 259 -58.63 -17.20 -21.17
CA MET A 259 -57.94 -17.12 -22.51
C MET A 259 -58.10 -15.83 -23.39
N VAL A 260 -57.13 -15.20 -24.11
CA VAL A 260 -55.77 -15.44 -24.68
C VAL A 260 -55.07 -14.08 -25.02
N THR A 261 -53.73 -14.07 -25.11
CA THR A 261 -52.81 -13.32 -26.04
C THR A 261 -51.71 -12.43 -25.42
N THR A 262 -50.49 -12.64 -25.93
CA THR A 262 -49.12 -12.19 -25.58
C THR A 262 -48.76 -10.78 -26.13
N PRO A 263 -47.51 -10.22 -26.04
CA PRO A 263 -46.29 -10.54 -25.26
C PRO A 263 -45.58 -9.34 -24.53
N ALA A 264 -44.76 -9.67 -23.50
CA ALA A 264 -43.43 -9.15 -23.04
C ALA A 264 -43.12 -7.61 -22.93
N PRO A 265 -42.10 -7.13 -22.16
CA PRO A 265 -41.03 -7.86 -21.46
C PRO A 265 -40.73 -7.47 -19.99
N ALA A 266 -40.01 -8.39 -19.32
CA ALA A 266 -39.01 -8.25 -18.25
C ALA A 266 -39.06 -7.08 -17.24
N ALA A 267 -39.35 -7.41 -15.98
CA ALA A 267 -38.87 -6.68 -14.80
C ALA A 267 -38.72 -7.61 -13.59
N GLY A 268 -37.50 -7.61 -13.03
CA GLY A 268 -37.24 -7.55 -11.59
C GLY A 268 -37.60 -8.73 -10.69
N SER A 269 -36.57 -9.41 -10.19
CA SER A 269 -36.26 -9.66 -8.75
C SER A 269 -35.32 -10.88 -8.62
N PRO A 270 -34.63 -11.09 -7.50
CA PRO A 270 -33.94 -10.17 -6.60
C PRO A 270 -32.45 -10.57 -6.42
N SER A 271 -31.70 -9.72 -5.73
CA SER A 271 -30.34 -10.01 -5.23
C SER A 271 -30.29 -11.29 -4.39
N PRO A 272 -29.31 -12.19 -4.55
CA PRO A 272 -29.01 -13.19 -3.54
C PRO A 272 -27.97 -12.64 -2.55
N ALA A 273 -28.34 -12.65 -1.27
CA ALA A 273 -27.47 -12.50 -0.12
C ALA A 273 -26.30 -13.51 -0.16
N PRO A 274 -25.15 -13.20 0.47
CA PRO A 274 -23.97 -14.05 0.42
C PRO A 274 -24.21 -15.37 1.17
N ALA A 275 -23.84 -16.48 0.51
CA ALA A 275 -23.90 -17.82 1.09
C ALA A 275 -22.81 -18.01 2.18
N PRO A 276 -23.03 -18.93 3.14
CA PRO A 276 -22.28 -19.01 4.39
C PRO A 276 -20.97 -19.79 4.26
N LEU A 277 -19.97 -19.36 5.04
CA LEU A 277 -18.72 -20.08 5.29
C LEU A 277 -19.03 -21.48 5.84
N VAL A 278 -18.61 -22.53 5.13
CA VAL A 278 -18.61 -23.90 5.65
C VAL A 278 -17.26 -24.24 6.28
N PRO A 279 -17.25 -25.02 7.38
CA PRO A 279 -16.15 -25.11 8.34
C PRO A 279 -15.06 -26.10 7.94
N SER A 280 -13.81 -25.76 8.27
CA SER A 280 -12.65 -26.64 8.23
C SER A 280 -12.80 -27.78 9.25
N SER A 281 -12.46 -29.01 8.85
CA SER A 281 -12.30 -30.18 9.72
C SER A 281 -10.81 -30.49 9.97
N PRO A 282 -10.46 -31.25 11.03
CA PRO A 282 -9.55 -30.77 12.07
C PRO A 282 -8.09 -31.20 11.93
N ALA A 283 -7.22 -30.40 12.52
CA ALA A 283 -5.80 -30.69 12.74
C ALA A 283 -5.60 -31.85 13.74
N THR A 284 -4.69 -32.77 13.40
CA THR A 284 -4.11 -33.72 14.35
C THR A 284 -3.12 -33.01 15.30
N PRO A 285 -3.04 -33.38 16.60
CA PRO A 285 -2.13 -32.73 17.53
C PRO A 285 -0.78 -33.47 17.58
N SER A 286 0.32 -32.71 17.62
CA SER A 286 1.64 -33.23 18.01
C SER A 286 2.54 -32.09 18.52
N PRO A 287 3.53 -32.39 19.37
CA PRO A 287 3.41 -32.27 20.82
C PRO A 287 4.13 -31.04 21.39
N ALA A 288 3.80 -30.68 22.63
CA ALA A 288 4.43 -29.58 23.36
C ALA A 288 5.96 -29.75 23.50
N PRO A 289 6.76 -28.67 23.36
CA PRO A 289 8.19 -28.72 23.65
C PRO A 289 8.45 -28.79 25.17
N PRO A 290 9.56 -29.40 25.63
CA PRO A 290 9.87 -29.55 27.05
C PRO A 290 10.24 -28.21 27.70
N ALA A 291 9.99 -28.12 29.00
CA ALA A 291 10.21 -26.94 29.83
C ALA A 291 11.66 -26.41 29.76
N ALA A 292 11.79 -25.09 29.67
CA ALA A 292 13.05 -24.36 29.65
C ALA A 292 13.88 -24.60 30.93
N ALA A 293 15.16 -24.90 30.74
CA ALA A 293 16.16 -24.80 31.81
C ALA A 293 16.48 -23.31 32.09
N PRO A 294 16.78 -22.91 33.34
CA PRO A 294 16.96 -21.51 33.71
C PRO A 294 18.25 -20.94 33.11
N ALA A 295 18.16 -19.72 32.57
CA ALA A 295 19.25 -18.97 31.97
C ALA A 295 20.36 -18.63 32.99
N ALA A 296 21.62 -18.76 32.56
CA ALA A 296 22.78 -18.28 33.31
C ALA A 296 22.80 -16.74 33.40
N PRO A 297 23.34 -16.15 34.49
CA PRO A 297 23.36 -14.70 34.66
C PRO A 297 24.35 -14.02 33.69
N PRO A 298 24.07 -12.76 33.28
CA PRO A 298 24.92 -12.04 32.33
C PRO A 298 26.27 -11.62 32.95
N PRO A 299 27.34 -11.47 32.15
CA PRO A 299 28.64 -11.04 32.64
C PRO A 299 28.65 -9.56 33.03
N ALA A 300 29.45 -9.22 34.04
CA ALA A 300 29.57 -7.90 34.63
C ALA A 300 30.10 -6.84 33.64
N ALA A 301 29.53 -5.62 33.73
CA ALA A 301 29.90 -4.47 32.91
C ALA A 301 31.33 -3.97 33.18
N PRO A 302 32.05 -3.46 32.16
CA PRO A 302 33.39 -2.90 32.34
C PRO A 302 33.36 -1.51 32.99
N ALA A 303 34.39 -1.22 33.81
CA ALA A 303 34.55 0.02 34.56
C ALA A 303 34.81 1.25 33.66
N PRO A 304 34.40 2.46 34.07
CA PRO A 304 34.52 3.67 33.26
C PRO A 304 35.96 4.17 33.19
N VAL A 305 36.41 4.49 31.97
CA VAL A 305 37.72 5.09 31.70
C VAL A 305 37.58 6.61 31.71
N THR A 306 38.28 7.29 32.61
CA THR A 306 38.33 8.76 32.68
C THR A 306 39.18 9.35 31.53
N PRO A 307 38.72 10.42 30.86
CA PRO A 307 39.50 11.09 29.80
C PRO A 307 40.63 11.98 30.37
N PRO A 308 41.71 12.24 29.60
CA PRO A 308 42.83 13.05 30.07
C PRO A 308 42.51 14.55 30.04
N ALA A 309 43.13 15.30 30.97
CA ALA A 309 42.95 16.73 31.19
C ALA A 309 43.49 17.60 30.04
N THR A 310 42.74 18.65 29.69
CA THR A 310 43.08 19.67 28.69
C THR A 310 44.18 20.61 29.21
N PRO A 311 45.20 21.01 28.41
CA PRO A 311 46.18 22.00 28.85
C PRO A 311 45.62 23.43 28.79
N ALA A 312 46.06 24.28 29.73
CA ALA A 312 45.66 25.68 29.88
C ALA A 312 46.17 26.59 28.72
N PRO A 313 45.47 27.70 28.41
CA PRO A 313 45.84 28.60 27.32
C PRO A 313 47.05 29.48 27.65
N ALA A 314 47.94 29.67 26.67
CA ALA A 314 49.12 30.53 26.74
C ALA A 314 48.77 32.02 26.72
N ALA A 315 49.55 32.82 27.45
CA ALA A 315 49.42 34.28 27.58
C ALA A 315 49.74 35.04 26.27
N PRO A 316 49.18 36.25 26.06
CA PRO A 316 49.40 37.01 24.83
C PRO A 316 50.75 37.76 24.83
N GLU A 317 51.39 37.77 23.66
CA GLU A 317 52.68 38.41 23.37
C GLU A 317 52.55 39.94 23.17
N PRO A 318 53.56 40.78 23.50
CA PRO A 318 53.44 42.23 23.43
C PRO A 318 53.67 42.77 22.00
N ALA A 319 52.84 43.73 21.59
CA ALA A 319 52.91 44.40 20.29
C ALA A 319 54.17 45.27 20.12
N ALA A 320 54.85 45.12 18.98
CA ALA A 320 55.95 45.98 18.52
C ALA A 320 55.44 47.29 17.87
N PRO A 321 56.18 48.41 17.96
CA PRO A 321 55.75 49.71 17.43
C PRO A 321 56.02 49.83 15.92
N LYS A 322 55.11 50.49 15.20
CA LYS A 322 55.21 50.80 13.77
C LYS A 322 56.27 51.87 13.47
N PRO A 323 57.02 51.75 12.38
CA PRO A 323 57.45 52.88 11.56
C PRO A 323 56.39 53.26 10.51
#